data_AF-A0A418NQ03-F1
#
_entry.id   AF-A0A418NQ03-F1
#
_cell.length_a   1.000
_cell.length_b   1.000
_cell.length_c   1.000
_cell.angle_alpha   90.00
_cell.angle_beta   90.00
_cell.angle_gamma   90.00
#
_symmetry.space_group_name_H-M   'P 1'
#
loop_
_entity.id
_entity.type
_entity.pdbx_description
1 polymer ?
#
loop_
_entity_poly.entity_id
_entity_poly.type
_entity_poly.pdbx_seq_one_letter_code
_entity_poly.pdbx_strand_id
1 'polypeptide(L)'
;MLDLAISVAIGRHLAASEDEMFSRIQDWFLCPASRAELVAAIGRLLERGWISRAGDSAFDFCLTDAGLDGATTLSGGMIRMIDRGRGHLKTAFLLQMLDLDEGKCS
;
A
#
# COMPACT_ATOMS: atom_id res chain seq x y z
N MET A 1 0.90 5.19 1.84
CA MET A 1 0.10 3.94 1.81
C MET A 1 -1.20 4.12 1.04
N LEU A 2 -2.04 5.11 1.36
CA LEU A 2 -3.29 5.36 0.64
C LEU A 2 -3.07 5.64 -0.85
N ASP A 3 -2.06 6.45 -1.19
CA ASP A 3 -1.65 6.72 -2.58
C ASP A 3 -1.33 5.43 -3.37
N LEU A 4 -0.68 4.44 -2.72
CA LEU A 4 -0.40 3.14 -3.33
C LEU A 4 -1.67 2.32 -3.51
N ALA A 5 -2.54 2.29 -2.50
CA ALA A 5 -3.81 1.57 -2.57
C ALA A 5 -4.68 2.08 -3.73
N ILE A 6 -4.81 3.40 -3.86
CA ILE A 6 -5.55 4.04 -4.95
C ILE A 6 -4.89 3.71 -6.30
N SER A 7 -3.57 3.80 -6.40
CA SER A 7 -2.84 3.44 -7.63
C SER A 7 -3.09 1.98 -8.02
N VAL A 8 -3.02 1.03 -7.07
CA VAL A 8 -3.32 -0.39 -7.34
C VAL A 8 -4.77 -0.59 -7.77
N ALA A 9 -5.72 0.11 -7.14
CA ALA A 9 -7.13 0.00 -7.49
C ALA A 9 -7.42 0.49 -8.92
N ILE A 10 -6.83 1.61 -9.31
CA ILE A 10 -6.92 2.17 -10.67
C ILE A 10 -6.23 1.24 -11.68
N GLY A 11 -4.96 0.89 -11.45
CA GLY A 11 -4.16 0.11 -12.40
C GLY A 11 -4.72 -1.29 -12.68
N ARG A 12 -5.40 -1.89 -11.70
CA ARG A 12 -6.03 -3.21 -11.85
C ARG A 12 -7.52 -3.16 -12.16
N HIS A 13 -8.09 -1.97 -12.39
CA HIS A 13 -9.50 -1.76 -12.70
C HIS A 13 -10.42 -2.50 -11.69
N LEU A 14 -10.15 -2.31 -10.39
CA LEU A 14 -10.80 -3.12 -9.34
C LEU A 14 -12.26 -2.73 -9.06
N ALA A 15 -12.75 -1.63 -9.62
CA ALA A 15 -14.09 -1.12 -9.36
C ALA A 15 -14.64 -0.39 -10.60
N ALA A 16 -15.96 -0.40 -10.76
CA ALA A 16 -16.65 0.29 -11.84
C ALA A 16 -17.17 1.68 -11.44
N SER A 17 -17.12 2.02 -10.15
CA SER A 17 -17.58 3.32 -9.62
C SER A 17 -16.71 3.83 -8.47
N GLU A 18 -16.86 5.12 -8.15
CA GLU A 18 -16.16 5.75 -7.04
C GLU A 18 -16.48 5.09 -5.71
N ASP A 19 -17.77 4.91 -5.43
CA ASP A 19 -18.23 4.35 -4.17
C ASP A 19 -17.74 2.91 -3.99
N GLU A 20 -17.74 2.12 -5.06
CA GLU A 20 -17.20 0.76 -5.04
C GLU A 20 -15.70 0.77 -4.77
N MET A 21 -14.93 1.65 -5.43
CA MET A 21 -13.49 1.75 -5.19
C MET A 21 -13.19 2.18 -3.75
N PHE A 22 -13.93 3.16 -3.23
CA PHE A 22 -13.73 3.68 -1.88
C PHE A 22 -14.04 2.63 -0.83
N SER A 23 -15.15 1.90 -0.98
CA SER A 23 -15.48 0.77 -0.09
C SER A 23 -14.37 -0.28 -0.08
N ARG A 24 -13.89 -0.70 -1.27
CA ARG A 24 -12.83 -1.70 -1.37
C ARG A 24 -11.52 -1.23 -0.74
N ILE A 25 -11.14 0.03 -0.96
CA ILE A 25 -9.91 0.58 -0.38
C ILE A 25 -10.03 0.69 1.13
N GLN A 26 -11.18 1.09 1.67
CA GLN A 26 -11.40 1.17 3.12
C GLN A 26 -11.19 -0.19 3.80
N ASP A 27 -11.65 -1.28 3.17
CA ASP A 27 -11.49 -2.65 3.68
C ASP A 27 -10.03 -3.14 3.73
N TRP A 28 -9.09 -2.47 3.04
CA TRP A 28 -7.68 -2.84 3.06
C TRP A 28 -6.92 -2.33 4.29
N PHE A 29 -7.50 -1.38 5.04
CA PHE A 29 -6.85 -0.76 6.19
C PHE A 29 -7.49 -1.18 7.50
N LEU A 30 -6.66 -1.46 8.51
CA LEU A 30 -7.13 -1.72 9.88
C LEU A 30 -7.91 -0.52 10.46
N CYS A 31 -7.52 0.70 10.10
CA CYS A 31 -8.25 1.92 10.36
C CYS A 31 -8.77 2.46 9.02
N PRO A 32 -10.09 2.39 8.74
CA PRO A 32 -10.64 2.82 7.46
C PRO A 32 -10.35 4.29 7.18
N ALA A 33 -9.88 4.58 5.96
CA ALA A 33 -9.70 5.95 5.51
C ALA A 33 -11.06 6.62 5.29
N SER A 34 -11.22 7.85 5.79
CA SER A 34 -12.40 8.65 5.51
C SER A 34 -12.50 9.01 4.03
N ARG A 35 -13.71 9.29 3.55
CA ARG A 35 -13.94 9.75 2.17
C ARG A 35 -13.13 11.01 1.83
N ALA A 36 -13.00 11.93 2.79
CA ALA A 36 -12.18 13.13 2.62
C ALA A 36 -10.70 12.82 2.39
N GLU A 37 -10.14 11.84 3.10
CA GLU A 37 -8.75 11.40 2.91
C GLU A 37 -8.54 10.73 1.55
N LEU A 38 -9.51 9.93 1.09
CA LEU A 38 -9.49 9.29 -0.24
C LEU A 38 -9.50 10.34 -1.36
N VAL A 39 -10.42 11.31 -1.28
CA VAL A 39 -10.51 12.41 -2.25
C VAL A 39 -9.23 13.25 -2.24
N ALA A 40 -8.71 13.59 -1.06
CA ALA A 40 -7.46 14.32 -0.94
C ALA A 40 -6.28 13.54 -1.53
N ALA A 41 -6.25 12.22 -1.40
CA ALA A 41 -5.21 11.36 -1.98
C ALA A 41 -5.31 11.30 -3.51
N ILE A 42 -6.51 11.21 -4.07
CA ILE A 42 -6.72 11.33 -5.53
C ILE A 42 -6.22 12.69 -6.02
N GLY A 43 -6.55 13.78 -5.31
CA GLY A 43 -6.06 15.12 -5.64
C GLY A 43 -4.54 15.20 -5.71
N ARG A 44 -3.85 14.67 -4.69
CA ARG A 44 -2.37 14.60 -4.69
C ARG A 44 -1.81 13.76 -5.84
N LEU A 45 -2.46 12.64 -6.19
CA LEU A 45 -2.01 11.78 -7.29
C LEU A 45 -2.17 12.48 -8.65
N LEU A 46 -3.24 13.26 -8.84
CA LEU A 46 -3.43 14.11 -10.02
C LEU A 46 -2.39 15.22 -10.08
N GLU A 47 -2.16 15.94 -8.98
CA GLU A 47 -1.15 17.01 -8.90
C GLU A 47 0.27 16.51 -9.19
N ARG A 48 0.59 15.28 -8.78
CA ARG A 48 1.88 14.63 -9.05
C ARG A 48 1.98 14.03 -10.46
N GLY A 49 0.90 14.05 -11.23
CA GLY A 49 0.83 13.44 -12.56
C GLY A 49 0.92 11.90 -12.54
N TRP A 50 0.61 11.25 -11.41
CA TRP A 50 0.63 9.79 -11.29
C TRP A 50 -0.61 9.14 -11.90
N ILE A 51 -1.72 9.88 -11.90
CA ILE A 51 -2.96 9.48 -12.57
C ILE A 51 -3.44 10.62 -13.46
N SER A 52 -4.15 10.26 -14.51
CA SER A 52 -4.83 11.19 -15.43
C SER A 52 -6.30 10.81 -15.55
N ARG A 53 -7.15 11.76 -15.95
CA ARG A 53 -8.54 11.45 -16.31
C ARG A 53 -8.57 10.85 -17.70
N ALA A 54 -9.25 9.72 -17.86
CA ALA A 54 -9.33 8.97 -19.12
C ALA A 54 -10.61 9.27 -19.91
N GLY A 55 -11.63 9.86 -19.28
CA GLY A 55 -12.89 10.20 -19.92
C GLY A 55 -13.64 11.35 -19.23
N ASP A 56 -14.86 11.59 -19.69
CA ASP A 56 -15.72 12.68 -19.20
C ASP A 56 -16.40 12.38 -17.86
N SER A 57 -16.34 11.11 -17.40
CA SER A 57 -16.79 10.75 -16.06
C SER A 57 -15.88 11.38 -15.01
N ALA A 58 -16.50 11.90 -13.94
CA ALA A 58 -15.76 12.39 -12.77
C ALA A 58 -14.86 11.32 -12.13
N PHE A 59 -15.16 10.06 -12.39
CA PHE A 59 -14.46 8.89 -11.88
C PHE A 59 -14.05 7.95 -13.02
N ASP A 60 -13.17 8.45 -13.88
CA ASP A 60 -12.51 7.64 -14.91
C ASP A 60 -11.03 8.02 -14.92
N PHE A 61 -10.22 7.23 -14.22
CA PHE A 61 -8.80 7.48 -14.03
C PHE A 61 -7.98 6.40 -14.69
N CYS A 62 -6.86 6.81 -15.28
CA CYS A 62 -5.81 5.92 -15.75
C CYS A 62 -4.51 6.24 -15.04
N LEU A 63 -3.68 5.21 -14.86
CA LEU A 63 -2.32 5.36 -14.38
C LEU A 63 -1.43 5.86 -15.50
N THR A 64 -0.60 6.86 -15.21
CA THR A 64 0.47 7.28 -16.12
C THR A 64 1.70 6.39 -15.93
N ASP A 65 2.65 6.44 -16.87
CA ASP A 65 3.95 5.76 -16.70
C ASP A 65 4.66 6.20 -15.41
N ALA A 66 4.61 7.50 -15.10
CA ALA A 66 5.17 8.05 -13.86
C ALA A 66 4.47 7.50 -12.61
N GLY A 67 3.15 7.34 -12.66
CA GLY A 67 2.40 6.70 -11.58
C GLY A 67 2.74 5.22 -11.43
N LEU A 68 2.96 4.50 -12.53
CA LEU A 68 3.30 3.08 -12.53
C LEU A 68 4.67 2.86 -11.89
N ASP A 69 5.66 3.67 -12.26
CA ASP A 69 6.99 3.67 -11.65
C ASP A 69 6.93 4.04 -10.16
N GLY A 70 6.13 5.06 -9.82
CA GLY A 70 5.89 5.47 -8.44
C GLY A 70 5.27 4.37 -7.58
N ALA A 71 4.21 3.73 -8.06
CA ALA A 71 3.53 2.63 -7.39
C ALA A 71 4.43 1.39 -7.25
N THR A 72 5.21 1.08 -8.29
CA THR A 72 6.20 -0.02 -8.26
C THR A 72 7.28 0.25 -7.23
N THR A 73 7.79 1.47 -7.17
CA THR A 73 8.80 1.88 -6.19
C THR A 73 8.27 1.77 -4.76
N LEU A 74 7.04 2.27 -4.50
CA LEU A 74 6.39 2.16 -3.20
C LEU A 74 6.17 0.70 -2.78
N SER A 75 5.67 -0.14 -3.69
CA SER A 75 5.46 -1.56 -3.46
C SER A 75 6.76 -2.28 -3.13
N GLY A 76 7.82 -2.02 -3.90
CA GLY A 76 9.15 -2.56 -3.65
C GLY A 76 9.73 -2.10 -2.31
N GLY A 77 9.49 -0.86 -1.91
CA GLY A 77 9.85 -0.34 -0.58
C GLY A 77 9.20 -1.14 0.55
N MET A 78 7.89 -1.38 0.45
CA MET A 78 7.15 -2.18 1.43
C MET A 78 7.65 -3.62 1.53
N ILE A 79 7.86 -4.28 0.40
CA ILE A 79 8.35 -5.68 0.38
C ILE A 79 9.70 -5.77 1.10
N ARG A 80 10.64 -4.86 0.80
CA ARG A 80 11.95 -4.83 1.46
C ARG A 80 11.85 -4.58 2.96
N MET A 81 10.92 -3.74 3.40
CA MET A 81 10.67 -3.51 4.84
C MET A 81 10.16 -4.77 5.53
N ILE A 82 9.20 -5.47 4.91
CA ILE A 82 8.66 -6.73 5.43
C ILE A 82 9.76 -7.80 5.50
N ASP A 83 10.56 -7.93 4.44
CA ASP A 83 11.66 -8.89 4.39
C ASP A 83 12.70 -8.62 5.47
N ARG A 84 13.03 -7.34 5.71
CA ARG A 84 13.96 -6.93 6.77
C ARG A 84 13.38 -7.22 8.16
N GLY A 85 12.12 -6.88 8.39
CA GLY A 85 11.41 -7.17 9.65
C GLY A 85 11.40 -8.68 9.96
N ARG A 86 11.13 -9.51 8.95
CA ARG A 86 11.20 -10.97 9.08
C ARG A 86 12.60 -11.46 9.42
N GLY A 87 13.65 -10.86 8.86
CA GLY A 87 15.05 -11.17 9.20
C GLY A 87 15.37 -10.87 10.66
N HIS A 88 14.90 -9.72 11.17
CA HIS A 88 15.07 -9.36 12.58
C HIS A 88 14.34 -10.32 13.52
N LEU A 89 13.10 -10.71 13.19
CA LEU A 89 12.34 -11.69 13.99
C LEU A 89 13.05 -13.05 14.05
N LYS A 90 13.56 -13.56 12.93
CA LYS A 90 14.34 -14.81 12.90
C LYS A 90 15.58 -14.73 13.77
N THR A 91 16.31 -13.61 13.71
CA THR A 91 17.53 -13.42 14.49
C THR A 91 17.23 -13.33 15.99
N ALA A 92 16.19 -12.58 16.38
CA ALA A 92 15.75 -12.48 17.76
C ALA A 92 15.35 -13.85 18.33
N PHE A 93 14.63 -14.66 17.54
CA PHE A 93 14.25 -16.01 17.94
C PHE A 93 15.45 -16.95 18.11
N LEU A 94 16.46 -16.87 17.22
CA LEU A 94 17.71 -17.62 17.36
C LEU A 94 18.45 -17.25 18.64
N LEU A 95 18.56 -15.97 18.97
CA LEU A 95 19.23 -15.51 20.18
C LEU A 95 18.49 -15.98 21.46
N GLN A 96 17.16 -15.90 21.46
CA GLN A 96 16.36 -16.44 22.58
C GLN A 96 16.56 -17.94 22.80
N MET A 97 16.75 -18.73 21.73
CA MET A 97 17.05 -20.16 21.86
C MET A 97 18.44 -20.43 22.42
N LEU A 98 19.44 -19.59 22.11
CA LEU A 98 20.78 -19.70 22.70
C LEU A 98 20.76 -19.34 24.19
N ASP A 99 20.05 -18.27 24.57
CA ASP A 99 19.87 -17.88 25.98
C ASP A 99 19.13 -18.96 26.79
N LEU A 100 18.23 -19.72 26.16
CA LEU A 100 17.53 -20.85 26.80
C LEU A 100 18.45 -22.03 27.17
N ASP A 101 19.60 -22.17 26.50
CA ASP A 101 20.57 -23.23 26.80
C ASP A 101 21.59 -22.83 27.88
N GLU A 102 21.78 -21.54 28.18
CA GLU A 102 22.60 -21.08 29.32
C GLU A 102 21.86 -21.24 30.68
N GLY A 103 20.53 -21.39 30.67
CA GLY A 103 19.70 -21.52 31.87
C GLY A 103 19.41 -22.94 32.35
N LYS A 104 19.92 -23.98 31.67
CA LYS A 104 19.75 -25.37 32.09
C LYS A 104 20.85 -25.75 33.09
N CYS A 105 20.52 -25.74 34.38
CA CYS A 105 21.36 -26.35 35.41
C CYS A 105 21.67 -27.82 35.04
N SER A 106 22.96 -28.17 34.98
CA SER A 106 23.47 -29.55 34.98
C SER A 106 23.29 -30.23 36.32
#